data_AF-A0AAN8CUD2-F1
#
_entry.id   AF-A0AAN8CUD2-F1
#
_cell.length_a   1.000
_cell.length_b   1.000
_cell.length_c   1.000
_cell.angle_alpha   90.00
_cell.angle_beta   90.00
_cell.angle_gamma   90.00
#
_symmetry.space_group_name_H-M   'P 1'
#
loop_
_entity.id
_entity.type
_entity.pdbx_description
1 polymer ?
#
loop_
_entity_poly.entity_id
_entity_poly.type
_entity_poly.pdbx_seq_one_letter_code
_entity_poly.pdbx_strand_id
1 'polypeptide(L)'
;MTAPHLVACAKYKPPPNELVTESSLTVMEIQLPTGVEAFLEDLRQFRDFEDPSISHFELQGNTVIILADSVPSEDFLCVGFRIRTGFRVRGASKALFRVYEPQDKGGECTIQFSYQEQKLQRLCVDDECQCMTAACAAYRGSTDPAMTADKRLAETCRPHITYAYRVTVKSSAAEGDFMSYTATVEEVLKKTDTELEAVTLGSEVELVKKATCGLMDLKNNNQYLVMGASGSELSQGFKYRLPMDSEALVDIWPTACSSPECRDYVSQLEDFALTLQLDGCLSPS
;
A
#
# COMPACT_ATOMS: atom_id res chain seq x y z
N MET A 1 11.64 -20.88 2.86
CA MET A 1 11.23 -19.54 3.32
C MET A 1 12.48 -18.86 3.86
N THR A 2 12.96 -17.82 3.20
CA THR A 2 14.07 -16.97 3.69
C THR A 2 13.64 -16.30 5.00
N ALA A 3 14.56 -16.20 5.97
CA ALA A 3 14.29 -15.48 7.21
C ALA A 3 13.93 -14.01 6.88
N PRO A 4 13.07 -13.33 7.65
CA PRO A 4 12.82 -11.92 7.41
C PRO A 4 14.10 -11.10 7.68
N HIS A 5 14.35 -10.11 6.83
CA HIS A 5 15.53 -9.23 6.90
C HIS A 5 15.10 -7.77 6.92
N LEU A 6 15.88 -6.94 7.60
CA LEU A 6 15.84 -5.50 7.48
C LEU A 6 17.09 -5.06 6.72
N VAL A 7 16.91 -4.19 5.71
CA VAL A 7 18.01 -3.58 4.96
C VAL A 7 17.87 -2.07 5.06
N ALA A 8 18.91 -1.40 5.54
CA ALA A 8 18.99 0.05 5.64
C ALA A 8 20.08 0.55 4.70
N CYS A 9 19.78 1.59 3.92
CA CYS A 9 20.69 2.16 2.94
C CYS A 9 20.81 3.67 3.14
N ALA A 10 22.03 4.19 3.06
CA ALA A 10 22.31 5.62 3.08
C ALA A 10 23.21 6.03 1.92
N LYS A 11 23.08 7.29 1.49
CA LYS A 11 23.90 7.89 0.45
C LYS A 11 24.17 9.33 0.84
N TYR A 12 25.43 9.75 0.79
CA TYR A 12 25.82 11.09 1.16
C TYR A 12 25.37 12.09 0.09
N LYS A 13 24.89 13.25 0.52
CA LYS A 13 24.49 14.35 -0.36
C LYS A 13 25.33 15.58 -0.01
N PRO A 14 26.44 15.80 -0.74
CA PRO A 14 27.32 16.93 -0.44
C PRO A 14 26.56 18.26 -0.62
N PRO A 15 26.73 19.22 0.31
CA PRO A 15 26.27 20.59 0.16
C PRO A 15 26.76 21.25 -1.14
N PRO A 16 26.04 22.25 -1.66
CA PRO A 16 26.51 23.03 -2.80
C PRO A 16 27.89 23.65 -2.46
N ASN A 17 28.90 23.35 -3.30
CA ASN A 17 30.32 23.75 -3.20
C ASN A 17 31.26 22.85 -2.38
N GLU A 18 30.79 21.70 -1.90
CA GLU A 18 31.68 20.71 -1.28
C GLU A 18 32.29 19.77 -2.33
N LEU A 19 33.62 19.62 -2.30
CA LEU A 19 34.37 18.74 -3.21
C LEU A 19 34.53 17.31 -2.68
N VAL A 20 34.08 17.06 -1.46
CA VAL A 20 34.18 15.75 -0.82
C VAL A 20 33.03 14.87 -1.34
N THR A 21 33.41 13.70 -1.86
CA THR A 21 32.49 12.72 -2.49
C THR A 21 32.04 11.64 -1.50
N GLU A 22 32.30 11.82 -0.22
CA GLU A 22 31.92 10.91 0.86
C GLU A 22 31.72 11.69 2.15
N SER A 23 30.84 11.19 3.02
CA SER A 23 30.72 11.73 4.37
C SER A 23 31.94 11.35 5.21
N SER A 24 32.07 11.99 6.37
CA SER A 24 32.97 11.54 7.42
C SER A 24 32.31 10.44 8.27
N LEU A 25 32.75 10.29 9.53
CA LEU A 25 32.19 9.34 10.48
C LEU A 25 30.67 9.50 10.56
N THR A 26 29.94 8.49 10.10
CA THR A 26 28.48 8.52 9.97
C THR A 26 27.85 7.50 10.90
N VAL A 27 26.83 7.94 11.64
CA VAL A 27 26.02 7.10 12.53
C VAL A 27 24.68 6.79 11.87
N MET A 28 24.34 5.51 11.83
CA MET A 28 23.06 4.98 11.39
C MET A 28 22.33 4.38 12.58
N GLU A 29 21.25 5.02 13.02
CA GLU A 29 20.37 4.56 14.09
C GLU A 29 19.09 3.96 13.49
N ILE A 30 18.91 2.65 13.65
CA ILE A 30 17.73 1.92 13.20
C ILE A 30 16.92 1.53 14.42
N GLN A 31 15.88 2.30 14.73
CA GLN A 31 14.93 1.95 15.78
C GLN A 31 14.06 0.78 15.29
N LEU A 32 14.16 -0.38 15.92
CA LEU A 32 13.33 -1.52 15.55
C LEU A 32 11.86 -1.26 15.96
N PRO A 33 10.89 -1.78 15.20
CA PRO A 33 9.49 -1.78 15.62
C PRO A 33 9.28 -2.60 16.88
N THR A 34 8.19 -2.32 17.60
CA THR A 34 7.88 -3.02 18.85
C THR A 34 7.65 -4.51 18.59
N GLY A 35 8.32 -5.37 19.36
CA GLY A 35 8.21 -6.83 19.25
C GLY A 35 9.08 -7.44 18.16
N VAL A 36 9.97 -6.65 17.54
CA VAL A 36 10.97 -7.10 16.57
C VAL A 36 12.35 -7.12 17.22
N GLU A 37 13.10 -8.19 16.98
CA GLU A 37 14.46 -8.36 17.50
C GLU A 37 15.42 -8.59 16.34
N ALA A 38 16.62 -7.99 16.42
CA ALA A 38 17.66 -8.11 15.39
C ALA A 38 18.67 -9.22 15.71
N PHE A 39 19.12 -9.92 14.67
CA PHE A 39 20.28 -10.81 14.74
C PHE A 39 21.56 -10.02 14.43
N LEU A 40 22.13 -9.37 15.45
CA LEU A 40 23.33 -8.50 15.33
C LEU A 40 24.55 -9.21 14.73
N GLU A 41 24.64 -10.54 14.91
CA GLU A 41 25.74 -11.33 14.35
C GLU A 41 25.85 -11.21 12.82
N ASP A 42 24.73 -10.96 12.13
CA ASP A 42 24.72 -10.74 10.68
C ASP A 42 25.42 -9.45 10.28
N LEU A 43 25.64 -8.50 11.20
CA LEU A 43 26.39 -7.28 10.92
C LEU A 43 27.91 -7.49 10.88
N ARG A 44 28.41 -8.61 11.44
CA ARG A 44 29.85 -8.92 11.41
C ARG A 44 30.40 -9.02 10.00
N GLN A 45 29.60 -9.48 9.04
CA GLN A 45 30.03 -9.58 7.65
C GLN A 45 30.34 -8.21 7.01
N PHE A 46 29.82 -7.12 7.56
CA PHE A 46 30.12 -5.76 7.07
C PHE A 46 31.33 -5.13 7.79
N ARG A 47 31.77 -5.69 8.92
CA ARG A 47 32.90 -5.20 9.74
C ARG A 47 34.17 -6.03 9.56
N ASP A 48 34.04 -7.34 9.43
CA ASP A 48 35.15 -8.30 9.48
C ASP A 48 35.63 -8.74 8.08
N PHE A 49 35.10 -8.13 7.00
CA PHE A 49 35.47 -8.45 5.62
C PHE A 49 36.73 -7.68 5.17
N GLU A 50 37.35 -8.08 4.06
CA GLU A 50 38.60 -7.46 3.56
C GLU A 50 38.43 -5.94 3.30
N ASP A 51 37.23 -5.52 2.90
CA ASP A 51 36.82 -4.11 2.76
C ASP A 51 35.63 -3.82 3.70
N PRO A 52 35.87 -3.41 4.96
CA PRO A 52 34.80 -3.19 5.93
C PRO A 52 33.98 -1.95 5.55
N SER A 53 32.66 -2.16 5.44
CA SER A 53 31.67 -1.11 5.19
C SER A 53 31.24 -0.39 6.46
N ILE A 54 31.45 -1.00 7.63
CA ILE A 54 31.15 -0.44 8.95
C ILE A 54 32.30 -0.69 9.91
N SER A 55 32.54 0.22 10.83
CA SER A 55 33.60 0.10 11.85
C SER A 55 33.07 -0.40 13.19
N HIS A 56 31.83 -0.09 13.55
CA HIS A 56 31.22 -0.54 14.80
C HIS A 56 29.72 -0.77 14.67
N PHE A 57 29.19 -1.67 15.50
CA PHE A 57 27.75 -1.82 15.68
C PHE A 57 27.41 -2.27 17.09
N GLU A 58 26.28 -1.80 17.60
CA GLU A 58 25.74 -2.20 18.88
C GLU A 58 24.21 -2.14 18.91
N LEU A 59 23.61 -2.71 19.95
CA LEU A 59 22.18 -2.62 20.21
C LEU A 59 21.95 -1.90 21.53
N GLN A 60 21.31 -0.73 21.47
CA GLN A 60 20.89 0.02 22.64
C GLN A 60 19.37 -0.04 22.77
N GLY A 61 18.89 -0.83 23.74
CA GLY A 61 17.45 -1.06 23.92
C GLY A 61 16.85 -1.75 22.69
N ASN A 62 16.07 -1.01 21.91
CA ASN A 62 15.47 -1.50 20.65
C ASN A 62 16.05 -0.79 19.42
N THR A 63 17.17 -0.09 19.55
CA THR A 63 17.81 0.65 18.45
C THR A 63 19.14 0.01 18.11
N VAL A 64 19.27 -0.40 16.85
CA VAL A 64 20.54 -0.87 16.29
C VAL A 64 21.33 0.37 15.87
N ILE A 65 22.52 0.53 16.44
CA ILE A 65 23.42 1.65 16.14
C ILE A 65 24.58 1.10 15.34
N ILE A 66 24.85 1.70 14.18
CA ILE A 66 25.91 1.31 13.25
C ILE A 66 26.77 2.54 12.98
N LEU A 67 28.09 2.41 13.10
CA LEU A 67 29.06 3.43 12.72
C LEU A 67 29.73 2.99 11.43
N ALA A 68 29.67 3.86 10.42
CA ALA A 68 30.42 3.75 9.19
C ALA A 68 31.49 4.84 9.15
N ASP A 69 32.68 4.52 8.65
CA ASP A 69 33.79 5.47 8.58
C ASP A 69 33.53 6.56 7.53
N SER A 70 32.85 6.20 6.44
CA SER A 70 32.31 7.12 5.43
C SER A 70 31.08 6.52 4.73
N VAL A 71 30.27 7.38 4.11
CA VAL A 71 29.18 7.01 3.20
C VAL A 71 29.41 7.71 1.86
N PRO A 72 29.44 7.00 0.73
CA PRO A 72 29.75 7.60 -0.56
C PRO A 72 28.60 8.47 -1.10
N SER A 73 28.94 9.44 -1.96
CA SER A 73 27.98 10.28 -2.72
C SER A 73 27.57 9.68 -4.05
N GLU A 74 28.27 8.65 -4.53
CA GLU A 74 27.99 8.02 -5.83
C GLU A 74 26.99 6.86 -5.69
N ASP A 75 27.13 6.03 -4.65
CA ASP A 75 26.34 4.82 -4.44
C ASP A 75 25.70 4.75 -3.05
N PHE A 76 24.80 3.79 -2.84
CA PHE A 76 24.21 3.52 -1.53
C PHE A 76 25.07 2.55 -0.72
N LEU A 77 25.43 2.94 0.51
CA LEU A 77 25.94 2.02 1.52
C LEU A 77 24.75 1.33 2.18
N CYS A 78 24.61 0.02 1.96
CA CYS A 78 23.51 -0.78 2.48
C CYS A 78 23.98 -1.83 3.49
N VAL A 79 23.34 -1.88 4.65
CA VAL A 79 23.56 -2.87 5.71
C VAL A 79 22.29 -3.66 5.95
N GLY A 80 22.41 -4.98 6.00
CA GLY A 80 21.28 -5.90 6.10
C GLY A 80 21.49 -6.95 7.17
N PHE A 81 20.48 -7.19 8.00
CA PHE A 81 20.52 -8.21 9.05
C PHE A 81 19.17 -8.91 9.18
N ARG A 82 19.19 -10.18 9.60
CA ARG A 82 17.97 -10.89 9.92
C ARG A 82 17.29 -10.27 11.12
N ILE A 83 15.98 -10.39 11.13
CA ILE A 83 15.13 -10.04 12.27
C ILE A 83 14.23 -11.22 12.64
N ARG A 84 13.69 -11.20 13.86
CA ARG A 84 12.64 -12.12 14.29
C ARG A 84 11.54 -11.35 15.02
N THR A 85 10.33 -11.85 14.91
CA THR A 85 9.19 -11.33 15.67
C THR A 85 9.13 -12.05 17.01
N GLY A 86 9.49 -11.36 18.09
CA GLY A 86 9.36 -11.88 19.46
C GLY A 86 7.90 -11.92 19.93
N PHE A 87 7.16 -10.85 19.66
CA PHE A 87 5.71 -10.78 19.93
C PHE A 87 5.02 -9.83 18.94
N ARG A 88 3.74 -10.05 18.68
CA ARG A 88 2.94 -9.20 17.78
C ARG A 88 2.15 -8.17 18.58
N VAL A 89 2.31 -6.90 18.24
CA VAL A 89 1.47 -5.80 18.76
C VAL A 89 0.25 -5.58 17.85
N ARG A 90 -0.89 -5.19 18.42
CA ARG A 90 -2.05 -4.73 17.63
C ARG A 90 -1.84 -3.26 17.27
N GLY A 91 -1.78 -2.95 15.97
CA GLY A 91 -1.56 -1.60 15.44
C GLY A 91 -0.25 -1.49 14.65
N ALA A 92 -0.19 -0.55 13.70
CA ALA A 92 1.03 -0.28 12.94
C ALA A 92 2.06 0.42 13.85
N SER A 93 3.12 -0.29 14.23
CA SER A 93 4.27 0.30 14.91
C SER A 93 5.16 0.96 13.85
N LYS A 94 5.21 2.30 13.86
CA LYS A 94 6.19 3.06 13.09
C LYS A 94 7.52 3.05 13.81
N ALA A 95 8.58 2.83 13.05
CA ALA A 95 9.97 2.89 13.46
C ALA A 95 10.69 4.02 12.75
N LEU A 96 11.86 4.40 13.28
CA LEU A 96 12.69 5.47 12.75
C LEU A 96 14.02 4.89 12.25
N PHE A 97 14.44 5.37 11.09
CA PHE A 97 15.81 5.22 10.62
C PHE A 97 16.41 6.61 10.50
N ARG A 98 17.47 6.87 11.26
CA ARG A 98 18.13 8.16 11.36
C ARG A 98 19.60 8.01 10.97
N VAL A 99 20.08 8.90 10.13
CA VAL A 99 21.47 8.95 9.68
C VAL A 99 22.02 10.35 9.91
N TYR A 100 23.17 10.45 10.56
CA TYR A 100 23.82 11.74 10.82
C TYR A 100 25.32 11.61 11.02
N GLU A 101 26.04 12.71 10.83
CA GLU A 101 27.47 12.81 11.14
C GLU A 101 27.64 13.47 12.52
N PRO A 102 28.23 12.83 13.55
CA PRO A 102 28.33 13.43 14.88
C PRO A 102 29.13 14.75 14.95
N GLN A 103 30.04 14.94 13.99
CA GLN A 103 30.88 16.13 13.90
C GLN A 103 30.18 17.29 13.18
N ASP A 104 29.19 17.00 12.33
CA ASP A 104 28.40 18.00 11.62
C ASP A 104 26.99 18.11 12.23
N LYS A 105 26.65 19.30 12.72
CA LYS A 105 25.34 19.55 13.34
C LYS A 105 24.24 19.83 12.31
N GLY A 106 24.56 19.84 11.01
CA GLY A 106 23.61 20.11 9.92
C GLY A 106 23.16 18.91 9.10
N GLY A 107 24.03 17.90 8.90
CA GLY A 107 23.75 16.71 8.09
C GLY A 107 23.01 15.62 8.86
N GLU A 108 21.68 15.73 8.98
CA GLU A 108 20.81 14.68 9.50
C GLU A 108 19.68 14.33 8.51
N CYS A 109 19.42 13.04 8.34
CA CYS A 109 18.25 12.53 7.64
C CYS A 109 17.50 11.50 8.51
N THR A 110 16.20 11.72 8.72
CA THR A 110 15.33 10.78 9.44
C THR A 110 14.17 10.34 8.54
N ILE A 111 13.97 9.03 8.40
CA ILE A 111 12.82 8.45 7.72
C ILE A 111 12.01 7.56 8.67
N GLN A 112 10.71 7.45 8.41
CA GLN A 112 9.84 6.53 9.13
C GLN A 112 9.62 5.28 8.30
N PHE A 113 9.67 4.10 8.92
CA PHE A 113 9.35 2.83 8.26
C PHE A 113 8.45 1.96 9.16
N SER A 114 7.87 0.90 8.59
CA SER A 114 7.02 -0.04 9.33
C SER A 114 7.36 -1.48 8.98
N TYR A 115 7.35 -2.37 9.98
CA TYR A 115 7.58 -3.83 9.83
C TYR A 115 6.28 -4.63 9.72
N GLN A 116 5.18 -4.04 9.26
CA GLN A 116 4.13 -4.92 8.76
C GLN A 116 4.69 -5.59 7.51
N GLU A 117 4.67 -6.92 7.46
CA GLU A 117 4.77 -7.68 6.20
C GLU A 117 3.62 -7.19 5.29
N GLN A 118 3.78 -6.04 4.67
CA GLN A 118 3.10 -5.76 3.42
C GLN A 118 3.84 -6.64 2.43
N LYS A 119 3.40 -7.89 2.29
CA LYS A 119 3.77 -8.74 1.15
C LYS A 119 3.16 -8.09 -0.09
N LEU A 120 3.82 -7.02 -0.54
CA LEU A 120 3.53 -6.34 -1.78
C LEU A 120 3.81 -7.36 -2.87
N GLN A 121 2.76 -7.79 -3.56
CA GLN A 121 2.91 -8.59 -4.75
C GLN A 121 2.85 -7.66 -5.95
N ARG A 122 3.77 -7.87 -6.88
CA ARG A 122 3.81 -7.11 -8.12
C ARG A 122 2.78 -7.71 -9.06
N LEU A 123 1.85 -6.88 -9.50
CA LEU A 123 0.97 -7.14 -10.62
C LEU A 123 1.61 -6.49 -11.85
N CYS A 124 2.26 -7.28 -12.69
CA CYS A 124 2.93 -6.78 -13.89
C CYS A 124 2.17 -7.18 -15.14
N VAL A 125 2.03 -6.24 -16.08
CA VAL A 125 1.65 -6.50 -17.48
C VAL A 125 2.78 -5.95 -18.33
N ASP A 126 3.41 -6.82 -19.10
CA ASP A 126 4.63 -6.52 -19.85
C ASP A 126 5.70 -5.86 -18.93
N ASP A 127 6.11 -4.62 -19.21
CA ASP A 127 7.12 -3.87 -18.45
C ASP A 127 6.54 -2.94 -17.36
N GLU A 128 5.22 -2.85 -17.23
CA GLU A 128 4.53 -2.00 -16.23
C GLU A 128 4.04 -2.83 -15.05
N CYS A 129 4.55 -2.51 -13.85
CA CYS A 129 4.22 -3.21 -12.62
C CYS A 129 3.51 -2.30 -11.61
N GLN A 130 2.33 -2.72 -11.16
CA GLN A 130 1.61 -2.13 -10.05
C GLN A 130 1.85 -2.94 -8.77
N CYS A 131 2.02 -2.27 -7.64
CA CYS A 131 2.11 -2.91 -6.33
C CYS A 131 0.71 -3.15 -5.76
N MET A 132 0.40 -4.39 -5.36
CA MET A 132 -0.81 -4.73 -4.62
C MET A 132 -0.47 -5.23 -3.22
N THR A 133 -1.24 -4.82 -2.22
CA THR A 133 -1.02 -5.30 -0.84
C THR A 133 -1.30 -6.80 -0.70
N ALA A 134 -0.78 -7.40 0.39
CA ALA A 134 -0.93 -8.81 0.69
C ALA A 134 -2.39 -9.24 0.88
N ALA A 135 -3.17 -8.33 1.47
CA ALA A 135 -4.49 -8.58 2.01
C ALA A 135 -5.58 -8.31 0.96
N CYS A 136 -6.69 -9.01 1.12
CA CYS A 136 -7.84 -8.90 0.22
C CYS A 136 -8.69 -7.69 0.55
N ALA A 137 -9.40 -7.17 -0.45
CA ALA A 137 -10.44 -6.17 -0.27
C ALA A 137 -11.51 -6.61 0.73
N ALA A 138 -12.09 -5.62 1.41
CA ALA A 138 -13.28 -5.83 2.22
C ALA A 138 -14.47 -6.09 1.29
N TYR A 139 -14.96 -7.33 1.26
CA TYR A 139 -16.06 -7.74 0.39
C TYR A 139 -17.35 -7.93 1.19
N ARG A 140 -18.40 -7.17 0.85
CA ARG A 140 -19.75 -7.29 1.40
C ARG A 140 -20.67 -7.96 0.38
N GLY A 141 -20.53 -9.29 0.28
CA GLY A 141 -21.28 -10.13 -0.66
C GLY A 141 -22.72 -10.45 -0.28
N SER A 142 -23.19 -10.00 0.89
CA SER A 142 -24.56 -10.18 1.38
C SER A 142 -25.11 -8.87 1.94
N THR A 143 -26.44 -8.74 1.94
CA THR A 143 -27.13 -7.59 2.55
C THR A 143 -26.84 -7.55 4.05
N ASP A 144 -26.01 -6.61 4.49
CA ASP A 144 -25.74 -6.35 5.91
C ASP A 144 -26.68 -5.25 6.43
N PRO A 145 -27.64 -5.58 7.31
CA PRO A 145 -28.58 -4.60 7.86
C PRO A 145 -27.90 -3.56 8.79
N ALA A 146 -26.69 -3.81 9.27
CA ALA A 146 -25.95 -2.84 10.09
C ALA A 146 -25.29 -1.73 9.26
N MET A 147 -25.26 -1.86 7.93
CA MET A 147 -24.61 -0.94 7.01
C MET A 147 -25.60 0.09 6.48
N THR A 148 -25.51 1.33 6.96
CA THR A 148 -26.37 2.45 6.57
C THR A 148 -25.78 3.28 5.44
N ALA A 149 -26.61 4.12 4.79
CA ALA A 149 -26.14 5.09 3.78
C ALA A 149 -25.05 6.03 4.35
N ASP A 150 -25.24 6.57 5.55
CA ASP A 150 -24.26 7.45 6.22
C ASP A 150 -22.91 6.76 6.46
N LYS A 151 -22.92 5.48 6.87
CA LYS A 151 -21.69 4.72 7.05
C LYS A 151 -20.95 4.51 5.73
N ARG A 152 -21.68 4.21 4.64
CA ARG A 152 -21.08 4.07 3.30
C ARG A 152 -20.51 5.38 2.81
N LEU A 153 -21.20 6.48 3.07
CA LEU A 153 -20.71 7.82 2.77
C LEU A 153 -19.43 8.13 3.53
N ALA A 154 -19.41 7.88 4.84
CA ALA A 154 -18.23 8.10 5.68
C ALA A 154 -17.02 7.25 5.25
N GLU A 155 -17.24 6.01 4.80
CA GLU A 155 -16.17 5.16 4.23
C GLU A 155 -15.68 5.65 2.88
N THR A 156 -16.60 5.97 1.96
CA THR A 156 -16.28 6.49 0.62
C THR A 156 -15.56 7.84 0.69
N CYS A 157 -15.85 8.64 1.72
CA CYS A 157 -15.26 9.96 1.93
C CYS A 157 -13.97 9.95 2.76
N ARG A 158 -13.42 8.79 3.10
CA ARG A 158 -12.09 8.74 3.71
C ARG A 158 -11.04 9.31 2.75
N PRO A 159 -10.02 10.03 3.25
CA PRO A 159 -9.02 10.69 2.40
C PRO A 159 -8.25 9.75 1.47
N HIS A 160 -8.06 8.49 1.86
CA HIS A 160 -7.35 7.51 1.05
C HIS A 160 -8.20 6.87 -0.05
N ILE A 161 -9.54 6.98 -0.01
CA ILE A 161 -10.40 6.46 -1.08
C ILE A 161 -10.45 7.51 -2.19
N THR A 162 -9.83 7.22 -3.33
CA THR A 162 -9.67 8.18 -4.44
C THR A 162 -10.72 7.98 -5.54
N TYR A 163 -11.35 6.81 -5.60
CA TYR A 163 -12.42 6.53 -6.54
C TYR A 163 -13.54 5.70 -5.92
N ALA A 164 -14.74 5.85 -6.48
CA ALA A 164 -15.90 5.00 -6.21
C ALA A 164 -16.75 4.90 -7.48
N TYR A 165 -16.93 3.67 -7.98
CA TYR A 165 -17.65 3.38 -9.21
C TYR A 165 -18.71 2.31 -8.97
N ARG A 166 -19.87 2.48 -9.62
CA ARG A 166 -20.80 1.38 -9.83
C ARG A 166 -20.43 0.68 -11.13
N VAL A 167 -20.18 -0.61 -11.09
CA VAL A 167 -19.69 -1.38 -12.23
C VAL A 167 -20.51 -2.63 -12.47
N THR A 168 -20.66 -3.04 -13.73
CA THR A 168 -21.21 -4.34 -14.13
C THR A 168 -20.08 -5.25 -14.60
N VAL A 169 -19.92 -6.41 -13.99
CA VAL A 169 -18.89 -7.39 -14.39
C VAL A 169 -19.32 -8.11 -15.67
N LYS A 170 -18.46 -8.13 -16.68
CA LYS A 170 -18.70 -8.79 -17.98
C LYS A 170 -18.08 -10.18 -18.04
N SER A 171 -16.82 -10.29 -17.65
CA SER A 171 -16.04 -11.52 -17.74
C SER A 171 -14.98 -11.59 -16.64
N SER A 172 -14.48 -12.79 -16.41
CA SER A 172 -13.36 -13.05 -15.51
C SER A 172 -12.31 -13.91 -16.20
N ALA A 173 -11.04 -13.69 -15.86
CA ALA A 173 -9.91 -14.46 -16.34
C ALA A 173 -8.93 -14.73 -15.20
N ALA A 174 -8.26 -15.89 -15.26
CA ALA A 174 -7.17 -16.22 -14.37
C ALA A 174 -5.86 -15.73 -14.98
N GLU A 175 -5.09 -14.95 -14.21
CA GLU A 175 -3.82 -14.35 -14.62
C GLU A 175 -2.73 -14.73 -13.62
N GLY A 176 -2.18 -15.93 -13.78
CA GLY A 176 -1.17 -16.48 -12.87
C GLY A 176 -1.69 -16.60 -11.43
N ASP A 177 -1.10 -15.84 -10.51
CA ASP A 177 -1.51 -15.78 -9.09
C ASP A 177 -2.69 -14.82 -8.83
N PHE A 178 -3.26 -14.22 -9.89
CA PHE A 178 -4.33 -13.24 -9.84
C PHE A 178 -5.58 -13.70 -10.59
N MET A 179 -6.70 -13.05 -10.27
CA MET A 179 -7.96 -13.14 -10.99
C MET A 179 -8.35 -11.73 -11.41
N SER A 180 -8.50 -11.53 -12.72
CA SER A 180 -8.98 -10.28 -13.31
C SER A 180 -10.46 -10.39 -13.66
N TYR A 181 -11.18 -9.28 -13.51
CA TYR A 181 -12.58 -9.13 -13.88
C TYR A 181 -12.72 -7.91 -14.78
N THR A 182 -13.09 -8.14 -16.03
CA THR A 182 -13.45 -7.05 -16.93
C THR A 182 -14.83 -6.56 -16.56
N ALA A 183 -14.96 -5.26 -16.29
CA ALA A 183 -16.20 -4.62 -15.89
C ALA A 183 -16.43 -3.33 -16.67
N THR A 184 -17.68 -2.87 -16.71
CA THR A 184 -18.07 -1.60 -17.32
C THR A 184 -18.62 -0.66 -16.28
N VAL A 185 -18.16 0.59 -16.30
CA VAL A 185 -18.60 1.62 -15.37
C VAL A 185 -20.02 2.07 -15.74
N GLU A 186 -20.97 1.81 -14.85
CA GLU A 186 -22.37 2.23 -14.95
C GLU A 186 -22.61 3.58 -14.27
N GLU A 187 -21.76 3.95 -13.32
CA GLU A 187 -21.89 5.21 -12.60
C GLU A 187 -20.55 5.62 -11.97
N VAL A 188 -20.20 6.90 -12.08
CA VAL A 188 -19.04 7.49 -11.42
C VAL A 188 -19.52 8.28 -10.21
N LEU A 189 -19.25 7.76 -9.01
CA LEU A 189 -19.70 8.36 -7.75
C LEU A 189 -18.64 9.24 -7.10
N LYS A 190 -17.37 8.82 -7.18
CA LYS A 190 -16.22 9.60 -6.73
C LYS A 190 -15.06 9.40 -7.69
N LYS A 191 -14.37 10.48 -8.01
CA LYS A 191 -13.15 10.46 -8.80
C LYS A 191 -12.26 11.64 -8.43
N THR A 192 -11.18 11.36 -7.72
CA THR A 192 -10.16 12.35 -7.34
C THR A 192 -8.75 11.94 -7.76
N ASP A 193 -8.57 10.69 -8.20
CA ASP A 193 -7.30 10.20 -8.75
C ASP A 193 -7.08 10.76 -10.17
N THR A 194 -5.95 11.43 -10.38
CA THR A 194 -5.58 11.99 -11.69
C THR A 194 -5.29 10.91 -12.72
N GLU A 195 -4.81 9.73 -12.31
CA GLU A 195 -4.56 8.61 -13.23
C GLU A 195 -5.87 8.02 -13.77
N LEU A 196 -6.98 8.26 -13.08
CA LEU A 196 -8.31 7.76 -13.46
C LEU A 196 -9.18 8.86 -14.10
N GLU A 197 -8.61 10.03 -14.44
CA GLU A 197 -9.37 11.19 -14.93
C GLU A 197 -10.22 10.87 -16.17
N ALA A 198 -9.73 10.04 -17.08
CA ALA A 198 -10.45 9.65 -18.29
C ALA A 198 -11.49 8.53 -18.08
N VAL A 199 -11.61 7.96 -16.87
CA VAL A 199 -12.70 7.03 -16.55
C VAL A 199 -14.03 7.78 -16.49
N THR A 200 -14.93 7.42 -17.41
CA THR A 200 -16.31 7.92 -17.50
C THR A 200 -17.33 6.79 -17.55
N LEU A 201 -18.62 7.12 -17.51
CA LEU A 201 -19.70 6.21 -17.83
C LEU A 201 -19.40 5.43 -19.13
N GLY A 202 -19.57 4.10 -19.10
CA GLY A 202 -19.31 3.21 -20.22
C GLY A 202 -17.86 2.76 -20.40
N SER A 203 -16.92 3.32 -19.63
CA SER A 203 -15.51 2.91 -19.68
C SER A 203 -15.33 1.46 -19.24
N GLU A 204 -14.38 0.77 -19.87
CA GLU A 204 -13.99 -0.57 -19.47
C GLU A 204 -12.87 -0.47 -18.43
N VAL A 205 -13.07 -1.16 -17.31
CA VAL A 205 -12.09 -1.26 -16.21
C VAL A 205 -11.83 -2.71 -15.88
N GLU A 206 -10.65 -2.99 -15.40
CA GLU A 206 -10.21 -4.32 -15.00
C GLU A 206 -10.00 -4.36 -13.49
N LEU A 207 -10.84 -5.12 -12.81
CA LEU A 207 -10.74 -5.30 -11.37
C LEU A 207 -9.85 -6.50 -11.08
N VAL A 208 -8.75 -6.32 -10.36
CA VAL A 208 -7.78 -7.41 -10.14
C VAL A 208 -7.71 -7.78 -8.67
N LYS A 209 -7.89 -9.06 -8.35
CA LYS A 209 -7.68 -9.60 -7.00
C LYS A 209 -6.68 -10.74 -7.05
N LYS A 210 -6.18 -11.14 -5.88
CA LYS A 210 -5.39 -12.37 -5.75
C LYS A 210 -6.28 -13.60 -5.89
N ALA A 211 -5.77 -14.65 -6.52
CA ALA A 211 -6.46 -15.92 -6.63
C ALA A 211 -6.77 -16.51 -5.22
N THR A 212 -5.91 -16.24 -4.24
CA THR A 212 -6.10 -16.65 -2.83
C THR A 212 -7.26 -15.94 -2.12
N CYS A 213 -7.75 -14.82 -2.66
CA CYS A 213 -8.91 -14.09 -2.13
C CYS A 213 -10.23 -14.76 -2.54
N GLY A 214 -10.46 -15.98 -2.06
CA GLY A 214 -11.61 -16.82 -2.46
C GLY A 214 -12.97 -16.34 -1.93
N LEU A 215 -13.00 -15.52 -0.87
CA LEU A 215 -14.25 -14.96 -0.33
C LEU A 215 -14.91 -13.94 -1.25
N MET A 216 -14.10 -13.27 -2.06
CA MET A 216 -14.54 -12.26 -3.00
C MET A 216 -14.69 -12.92 -4.37
N ASP A 217 -15.91 -13.34 -4.69
CA ASP A 217 -16.24 -13.96 -5.95
C ASP A 217 -17.26 -13.10 -6.71
N LEU A 218 -16.75 -12.29 -7.63
CA LEU A 218 -17.57 -11.42 -8.47
C LEU A 218 -18.19 -12.26 -9.59
N LYS A 219 -19.49 -12.11 -9.78
CA LYS A 219 -20.26 -12.87 -10.77
C LYS A 219 -20.49 -12.04 -12.02
N ASN A 220 -20.37 -12.69 -13.17
CA ASN A 220 -20.69 -12.06 -14.45
C ASN A 220 -22.16 -11.61 -14.49
N ASN A 221 -22.41 -10.48 -15.13
CA ASN A 221 -23.70 -9.79 -15.24
C ASN A 221 -24.29 -9.27 -13.91
N ASN A 222 -23.50 -9.26 -12.83
CA ASN A 222 -23.89 -8.61 -11.58
C ASN A 222 -23.24 -7.24 -11.44
N GLN A 223 -23.91 -6.37 -10.69
CA GLN A 223 -23.42 -5.03 -10.36
C GLN A 223 -22.79 -4.98 -8.98
N TYR A 224 -21.78 -4.11 -8.86
CA TYR A 224 -21.02 -3.91 -7.64
C TYR A 224 -20.69 -2.43 -7.47
N LEU A 225 -20.68 -1.97 -6.22
CA LEU A 225 -20.03 -0.74 -5.84
C LEU A 225 -18.57 -1.06 -5.50
N VAL A 226 -17.64 -0.51 -6.25
CA VAL A 226 -16.19 -0.68 -6.06
C VAL A 226 -15.59 0.66 -5.70
N MET A 227 -14.94 0.73 -4.55
CA MET A 227 -14.22 1.91 -4.09
C MET A 227 -12.81 1.52 -3.67
N GLY A 228 -11.84 2.40 -3.90
CA GLY A 228 -10.45 2.10 -3.61
C GLY A 228 -9.54 3.33 -3.66
N ALA A 229 -8.26 3.09 -3.41
CA ALA A 229 -7.25 4.13 -3.21
C ALA A 229 -6.37 4.43 -4.43
N SER A 230 -6.29 3.53 -5.40
CA SER A 230 -5.45 3.72 -6.59
C SER A 230 -5.97 2.92 -7.78
N GLY A 231 -5.63 3.35 -8.98
CA GLY A 231 -5.79 2.59 -10.20
C GLY A 231 -4.80 3.08 -11.25
N SER A 232 -4.45 2.22 -12.20
CA SER A 232 -3.45 2.55 -13.23
C SER A 232 -4.06 2.47 -14.62
N GLU A 233 -3.62 3.33 -15.53
CA GLU A 233 -3.89 3.18 -16.96
C GLU A 233 -2.96 2.12 -17.55
N LEU A 234 -3.51 1.21 -18.37
CA LEU A 234 -2.70 0.23 -19.10
C LEU A 234 -2.20 0.87 -20.39
N SER A 235 -0.91 0.67 -20.71
CA SER A 235 -0.21 1.24 -21.88
C SER A 235 -0.79 0.91 -23.27
N GLN A 236 -1.89 0.14 -23.37
CA GLN A 236 -2.56 -0.20 -24.63
C GLN A 236 -4.08 0.07 -24.58
N GLY A 237 -4.43 1.34 -24.76
CA GLY A 237 -5.81 1.81 -24.88
C GLY A 237 -6.42 2.16 -23.53
N PHE A 238 -7.43 3.04 -23.53
CA PHE A 238 -8.17 3.61 -22.38
C PHE A 238 -8.81 2.56 -21.44
N LYS A 239 -8.00 1.64 -20.91
CA LYS A 239 -8.34 0.53 -20.04
C LYS A 239 -7.61 0.77 -18.74
N TYR A 240 -8.36 0.76 -17.65
CA TYR A 240 -7.85 1.08 -16.33
C TYR A 240 -7.90 -0.15 -15.45
N ARG A 241 -6.84 -0.38 -14.69
CA ARG A 241 -6.70 -1.52 -13.80
C ARG A 241 -6.82 -1.07 -12.35
N LEU A 242 -7.77 -1.66 -11.64
CA LEU A 242 -8.15 -1.30 -10.29
C LEU A 242 -7.82 -2.47 -9.35
N PRO A 243 -6.78 -2.36 -8.51
CA PRO A 243 -6.43 -3.39 -7.55
C PRO A 243 -7.47 -3.51 -6.44
N MET A 244 -7.90 -4.75 -6.16
CA MET A 244 -8.83 -5.11 -5.10
C MET A 244 -8.06 -5.72 -3.92
N ASP A 245 -7.27 -4.88 -3.26
CA ASP A 245 -6.45 -5.22 -2.10
C ASP A 245 -7.00 -4.59 -0.81
N SER A 246 -6.22 -4.53 0.27
CA SER A 246 -6.68 -4.01 1.57
C SER A 246 -7.25 -2.60 1.56
N GLU A 247 -6.93 -1.79 0.55
CA GLU A 247 -7.41 -0.41 0.42
C GLU A 247 -8.69 -0.31 -0.42
N ALA A 248 -9.24 -1.45 -0.87
CA ALA A 248 -10.48 -1.52 -1.62
C ALA A 248 -11.65 -2.06 -0.78
N LEU A 249 -12.84 -1.53 -1.04
CA LEU A 249 -14.10 -2.05 -0.53
C LEU A 249 -15.03 -2.36 -1.69
N VAL A 250 -15.72 -3.49 -1.61
CA VAL A 250 -16.65 -3.93 -2.64
C VAL A 250 -17.96 -4.40 -2.03
N ASP A 251 -19.03 -3.71 -2.39
CA ASP A 251 -20.41 -4.05 -2.00
C ASP A 251 -21.15 -4.63 -3.21
N ILE A 252 -22.00 -5.64 -2.99
CA ILE A 252 -22.92 -6.09 -4.02
C ILE A 252 -23.97 -5.01 -4.29
N TRP A 253 -24.31 -4.78 -5.56
CA TRP A 253 -25.43 -3.92 -5.95
C TRP A 253 -26.51 -4.77 -6.64
N PRO A 254 -27.53 -5.25 -5.90
CA PRO A 254 -28.57 -6.11 -6.48
C PRO A 254 -29.36 -5.36 -7.56
N THR A 255 -29.50 -5.97 -8.74
CA THR A 255 -30.38 -5.47 -9.82
C THR A 255 -31.79 -6.04 -9.73
N ALA A 256 -31.96 -7.19 -9.07
CA ALA A 256 -33.25 -7.83 -8.85
C ALA A 256 -33.41 -8.22 -7.38
N CYS A 257 -34.45 -7.70 -6.73
CA CYS A 257 -34.75 -7.96 -5.32
C CYS A 257 -36.08 -8.70 -5.14
N SER A 258 -36.01 -9.86 -4.49
CA SER A 258 -37.20 -10.68 -4.19
C SER A 258 -37.72 -10.51 -2.76
N SER A 259 -36.90 -10.00 -1.83
CA SER A 259 -37.28 -9.82 -0.42
C SER A 259 -37.33 -8.34 -0.02
N PRO A 260 -38.09 -7.98 1.05
CA PRO A 260 -38.11 -6.62 1.59
C PRO A 260 -36.72 -6.12 2.00
N GLU A 261 -35.91 -6.98 2.63
CA GLU A 261 -34.57 -6.62 3.11
C GLU A 261 -33.63 -6.24 1.96
N CYS A 262 -33.76 -6.93 0.81
CA CYS A 262 -33.03 -6.58 -0.40
C CYS A 262 -33.46 -5.22 -0.95
N ARG A 263 -34.77 -4.93 -0.95
CA ARG A 263 -35.28 -3.63 -1.43
C ARG A 263 -34.82 -2.49 -0.54
N ASP A 264 -34.87 -2.68 0.77
CA ASP A 264 -34.38 -1.69 1.74
C ASP A 264 -32.87 -1.45 1.56
N TYR A 265 -32.10 -2.53 1.32
CA TYR A 265 -30.67 -2.43 1.03
C TYR A 265 -30.37 -1.65 -0.26
N VAL A 266 -31.09 -1.92 -1.34
CA VAL A 266 -30.95 -1.17 -2.60
C VAL A 266 -31.34 0.29 -2.42
N SER A 267 -32.43 0.58 -1.70
CA SER A 267 -32.82 1.96 -1.37
C SER A 267 -31.71 2.70 -0.64
N GLN A 268 -31.04 2.05 0.33
CA GLN A 268 -29.91 2.67 1.04
C GLN A 268 -28.69 2.92 0.14
N LEU A 269 -28.46 2.07 -0.85
CA LEU A 269 -27.40 2.28 -1.84
C LEU A 269 -27.72 3.45 -2.77
N GLU A 270 -28.98 3.56 -3.21
CA GLU A 270 -29.46 4.67 -4.04
C GLU A 270 -29.42 6.00 -3.28
N ASP A 271 -29.87 6.03 -2.02
CA ASP A 271 -29.81 7.21 -1.14
C ASP A 271 -28.37 7.67 -0.91
N PHE A 272 -27.44 6.71 -0.71
CA PHE A 272 -26.01 6.98 -0.60
C PHE A 272 -25.45 7.60 -1.88
N ALA A 273 -25.74 7.00 -3.04
CA ALA A 273 -25.25 7.47 -4.33
C ALA A 273 -25.77 8.88 -4.64
N LEU A 274 -27.06 9.13 -4.38
CA LEU A 274 -27.67 10.44 -4.56
C LEU A 274 -27.04 11.49 -3.65
N THR A 275 -26.86 11.19 -2.36
CA THR A 275 -26.22 12.10 -1.40
C THR A 275 -24.80 12.44 -1.84
N LEU A 276 -24.02 11.43 -2.24
CA LEU A 276 -22.64 11.64 -2.69
C LEU A 276 -22.56 12.47 -3.98
N GLN A 277 -23.54 12.35 -4.88
CA GLN A 277 -23.60 13.17 -6.10
C GLN A 277 -24.01 14.62 -5.83
N LEU A 278 -24.91 14.85 -4.87
CA LEU A 278 -25.41 16.19 -4.55
C LEU A 278 -24.44 16.97 -3.67
N ASP A 279 -23.94 16.34 -2.61
CA ASP A 279 -23.18 17.00 -1.54
C ASP A 279 -21.68 16.71 -1.62
N GLY A 280 -21.28 15.71 -2.41
CA GLY A 280 -19.90 15.23 -2.45
C GLY A 280 -19.45 14.67 -1.11
N CYS A 281 -18.14 14.77 -0.86
CA CYS A 281 -17.58 14.50 0.45
C CYS A 281 -17.44 15.81 1.22
N LEU A 282 -18.36 16.06 2.14
CA LEU A 282 -18.25 17.18 3.08
C LEU A 282 -16.99 16.96 3.94
N SER A 283 -16.02 17.87 3.83
CA SER A 283 -14.85 17.87 4.71
C SER A 283 -15.32 18.06 6.16
N PRO A 284 -14.90 17.22 7.12
CA PRO A 284 -15.14 17.51 8.52
C PRO A 284 -14.45 18.84 8.85
N SER A 285 -15.24 19.81 9.30
CA SER A 285 -14.78 21.05 9.93
C SER A 285 -14.10 20.76 11.27
#